data_AF-A0A1Y1RLB5-F1
#
_entry.id   AF-A0A1Y1RLB5-F1
#
_cell.length_a   1.000
_cell.length_b   1.000
_cell.length_c   1.000
_cell.angle_alpha   90.00
_cell.angle_beta   90.00
_cell.angle_gamma   90.00
#
_symmetry.space_group_name_H-M   'P 1'
#
loop_
_entity.id
_entity.type
_entity.pdbx_description
1 polymer ?
#
loop_
_entity_poly.entity_id
_entity_poly.type
_entity_poly.pdbx_seq_one_letter_code
_entity_poly.pdbx_strand_id
1 'polypeptide(L)' 'MKIVVDTNVIFSMLITKNSRLRSTFFNIEGYLFAPDYIFIELLKHKTKFLKYSQFSEIELAELIHRIFQKSILLIKI' A
#
# COMPACT_ATOMS: atom_id res chain seq x y z
N MET A 1 7.49 11.43 -13.40
CA MET A 1 8.25 11.66 -12.13
C MET A 1 8.69 10.33 -11.53
N LYS A 2 9.75 10.27 -10.72
CA LYS A 2 10.15 9.08 -9.94
C LYS A 2 9.93 9.39 -8.46
N ILE A 3 9.10 8.60 -7.78
CA ILE A 3 8.73 8.84 -6.38
C ILE A 3 8.97 7.57 -5.58
N VAL A 4 9.66 7.68 -4.46
CA VAL A 4 9.76 6.60 -3.49
C VAL A 4 8.62 6.74 -2.48
N VAL A 5 7.90 5.65 -2.28
CA VAL A 5 6.74 5.54 -1.39
C VAL A 5 7.14 4.68 -0.20
N ASP A 6 7.14 5.30 0.97
CA ASP A 6 7.43 4.64 2.24
C ASP A 6 6.29 3.67 2.63
N THR A 7 6.63 2.60 3.36
CA THR A 7 5.66 1.66 3.93
C THR A 7 4.55 2.38 4.72
N ASN A 8 4.86 3.41 5.49
CA ASN A 8 3.86 4.17 6.27
C ASN A 8 2.83 4.89 5.40
N VAL A 9 3.24 5.34 4.20
CA VAL A 9 2.33 5.93 3.21
C VAL A 9 1.36 4.86 2.72
N ILE A 10 1.87 3.67 2.42
CA ILE A 10 1.04 2.54 2.00
C ILE A 10 0.08 2.12 3.12
N PHE A 11 0.55 2.00 4.36
CA PHE A 11 -0.29 1.67 5.51
C PHE A 11 -1.42 2.66 5.71
N SER A 12 -1.14 3.95 5.57
CA SER A 12 -2.16 5.00 5.67
C SER A 12 -3.28 4.86 4.63
N MET A 13 -2.99 4.29 3.46
CA MET A 13 -4.00 4.01 2.43
C MET A 13 -4.89 2.81 2.75
N LEU A 14 -4.44 1.92 3.65
CA LEU A 14 -5.13 0.67 4.04
C LEU A 14 -6.10 0.83 5.22
N ILE A 15 -6.08 1.96 5.94
CA ILE A 15 -6.91 2.13 7.14
C ILE A 15 -8.35 2.55 6.82
N THR A 16 -8.53 3.54 5.96
CA THR A 16 -9.86 4.17 5.71
C THR A 16 -10.35 4.00 4.28
N LYS A 17 -11.66 3.78 4.11
CA LYS A 17 -12.31 3.76 2.80
C LYS A 17 -12.31 5.14 2.13
N ASN A 18 -12.19 6.23 2.88
CA ASN A 18 -12.08 7.59 2.32
C ASN A 18 -10.66 8.15 2.50
N SER A 19 -9.74 7.78 1.61
CA SER A 19 -8.35 8.23 1.64
C SER A 19 -8.03 9.11 0.44
N ARG A 20 -7.84 10.42 0.68
CA ARG A 20 -7.32 11.37 -0.33
C ARG A 20 -5.92 10.97 -0.80
N LEU A 21 -5.10 10.44 0.10
CA LEU A 21 -3.78 9.92 -0.24
C LEU A 21 -3.88 8.81 -1.28
N ARG A 22 -4.83 7.89 -1.12
CA ARG A 22 -5.04 6.79 -2.06
C ARG A 22 -5.51 7.27 -3.43
N SER A 23 -6.42 8.25 -3.50
CA SER A 23 -6.83 8.81 -4.79
C SER A 23 -5.67 9.52 -5.49
N THR A 24 -4.88 10.31 -4.76
CA THR A 24 -3.66 10.92 -5.30
C THR A 24 -2.67 9.86 -5.78
N PHE A 25 -2.41 8.82 -4.98
CA PHE A 25 -1.48 7.74 -5.32
C PHE A 25 -1.80 7.07 -6.65
N PHE A 26 -3.08 6.73 -6.91
CA PHE A 26 -3.47 6.11 -8.17
C PHE A 26 -3.42 7.08 -9.36
N ASN A 27 -3.62 8.38 -9.11
CA ASN A 27 -3.60 9.43 -10.14
C ASN A 27 -2.20 9.97 -10.45
N ILE A 28 -1.15 9.59 -9.70
CA ILE A 28 0.22 10.01 -10.03
C ILE A 28 0.64 9.45 -11.38
N GLU A 29 1.11 10.34 -12.24
CA GLU A 29 1.79 10.01 -13.49
C GLU A 29 3.29 9.80 -13.26
N GLY A 30 3.79 8.63 -13.67
CA GLY A 30 5.19 8.24 -13.53
C GLY A 30 5.40 6.97 -12.70
N TYR A 31 6.61 6.82 -12.18
CA TYR A 31 7.05 5.61 -11.50
C TYR A 31 7.01 5.79 -9.99
N LEU A 32 6.24 4.93 -9.33
CA LEU A 32 6.23 4.79 -7.88
C LEU A 32 7.12 3.61 -7.51
N PHE A 33 8.02 3.81 -6.55
CA PHE A 33 8.92 2.79 -6.05
C PHE A 33 8.62 2.53 -4.59
N ALA A 34 8.54 1.27 -4.18
CA ALA A 34 8.39 0.91 -2.77
C ALA A 34 9.46 -0.11 -2.38
N PRO A 35 9.95 -0.09 -1.13
CA PRO A 35 10.84 -1.15 -0.64
C PRO A 35 10.10 -2.49 -0.62
N ASP A 36 10.75 -3.56 -1.06
CA ASP A 36 10.23 -4.94 -0.98
C ASP A 36 9.93 -5.40 0.46
N TYR A 37 10.64 -4.84 1.45
CA TYR A 37 10.43 -5.08 2.87
C TYR A 37 8.99 -4.86 3.34
N ILE A 38 8.20 -4.08 2.60
CA ILE A 38 6.78 -3.86 2.88
C ILE A 38 5.97 -5.15 3.02
N PHE A 39 6.32 -6.23 2.31
CA PHE A 39 5.63 -7.51 2.47
C PHE A 39 5.78 -8.08 3.88
N ILE A 40 6.99 -7.98 4.45
CA ILE A 40 7.27 -8.45 5.81
C ILE A 40 6.44 -7.63 6.81
N GLU A 41 6.38 -6.30 6.61
CA GLU A 41 5.62 -5.43 7.49
C GLU A 41 4.10 -5.67 7.38
N LEU A 42 3.58 -5.89 6.17
CA LEU A 42 2.17 -6.24 5.95
C LEU A 42 1.81 -7.56 6.65
N LEU A 43 2.66 -8.58 6.56
CA LEU A 43 2.45 -9.85 7.24
C LEU A 43 2.44 -9.68 8.76
N LYS A 44 3.43 -8.96 9.30
CA LYS A 44 3.55 -8.67 10.74
C LYS A 44 2.35 -7.90 11.29
N HIS A 45 1.73 -7.05 10.47
CA HIS A 45 0.64 -6.18 10.87
C HIS A 45 -0.74 -6.59 10.34
N LYS A 46 -0.86 -7.75 9.66
CA LYS A 46 -2.12 -8.24 9.06
C LYS A 46 -3.31 -8.19 10.03
N THR A 47 -3.11 -8.69 11.25
CA THR A 47 -4.16 -8.71 12.28
C THR A 47 -4.60 -7.31 12.72
N LYS A 48 -3.66 -6.34 12.74
CA LYS A 48 -3.99 -4.94 13.05
C LYS A 48 -4.79 -4.31 11.91
N PHE A 49 -4.40 -4.52 10.66
CA PHE A 49 -5.16 -3.98 9.53
C PHE A 49 -6.58 -4.54 9.46
N LEU A 50 -6.76 -5.84 9.66
CA LEU A 50 -8.10 -6.43 9.70
C LEU A 50 -8.95 -5.89 10.86
N LYS A 51 -8.32 -5.60 12.01
CA LYS A 51 -9.01 -5.07 13.19
C LYS A 51 -9.39 -3.59 13.08
N TYR A 52 -8.52 -2.77 12.51
CA TYR A 52 -8.65 -1.30 12.53
C TYR A 52 -9.03 -0.70 11.18
N SER A 53 -8.96 -1.46 10.11
CA SER A 53 -9.41 -0.98 8.81
C SER A 53 -10.91 -1.09 8.64
N GLN A 54 -11.44 -0.31 7.71
CA GLN A 54 -12.85 -0.35 7.31
C GLN A 54 -13.11 -1.39 6.20
N PHE A 55 -12.14 -2.26 5.92
CA PHE A 55 -12.16 -3.22 4.82
C PHE A 55 -12.39 -4.64 5.35
N SER A 56 -13.11 -5.46 4.59
CA SER A 56 -13.08 -6.91 4.75
C SER A 56 -11.69 -7.46 4.40
N GLU A 57 -11.39 -8.70 4.77
CA GLU A 57 -10.12 -9.33 4.42
C GLU A 57 -9.89 -9.38 2.90
N ILE A 58 -10.95 -9.67 2.14
CA ILE A 58 -10.90 -9.71 0.68
C ILE A 58 -10.68 -8.31 0.11
N GLU A 59 -11.43 -7.30 0.56
CA GLU A 59 -11.28 -5.91 0.11
C GLU A 59 -9.87 -5.37 0.40
N LEU A 60 -9.31 -5.74 1.56
CA LEU A 60 -7.96 -5.35 1.95
C LEU A 60 -6.90 -6.00 1.05
N ALA A 61 -7.04 -7.30 0.77
CA ALA A 61 -6.14 -8.03 -0.12
C ALA A 61 -6.17 -7.46 -1.55
N GLU A 62 -7.36 -7.16 -2.08
CA GLU A 62 -7.52 -6.51 -3.39
C GLU A 62 -6.90 -5.11 -3.43
N LEU A 63 -7.05 -4.33 -2.34
CA LEU A 63 -6.44 -3.02 -2.25
C LEU A 63 -4.91 -3.10 -2.25
N ILE A 64 -4.34 -4.00 -1.44
CA ILE A 64 -2.90 -4.28 -1.40
C ILE A 64 -2.40 -4.69 -2.78
N HIS A 65 -3.11 -5.60 -3.45
CA HIS A 65 -2.77 -6.04 -4.80
C HIS A 65 -2.72 -4.86 -5.79
N ARG A 66 -3.73 -3.98 -5.78
CA ARG A 66 -3.76 -2.79 -6.65
C ARG A 66 -2.62 -1.81 -6.36
N ILE A 67 -2.26 -1.61 -5.08
CA ILE A 67 -1.14 -0.74 -4.70
C ILE A 67 0.17 -1.28 -5.26
N PHE A 68 0.38 -2.59 -5.21
CA PHE A 68 1.58 -3.22 -5.77
C PHE A 68 1.58 -3.29 -7.29
N GLN A 69 0.42 -3.45 -7.95
CA GLN A 69 0.33 -3.32 -9.42
C GLN A 69 0.74 -1.92 -9.90
N LYS A 70 0.45 -0.89 -9.11
CA LYS A 70 0.83 0.50 -9.42
C LYS A 70 2.29 0.83 -9.08
N SER A 71 2.97 0.01 -8.26
CA SER A 71 4.30 0.30 -7.72
C SER A 71 5.36 -0.68 -8.22
N ILE A 72 6.56 -0.17 -8.48
CA ILE A 72 7.74 -0.99 -8.72
C ILE A 72 8.37 -1.34 -7.37
N LEU A 73 8.51 -2.63 -7.07
CA LEU A 73 9.13 -3.10 -5.84
C LEU A 73 10.65 -3.12 -6.01
N LEU A 74 11.34 -2.42 -5.11
CA LEU A 74 12.80 -2.38 -5.05
C LEU A 74 13.29 -3.57 -4.25
N ILE A 75 13.70 -4.62 -4.95
CA ILE A 75 14.32 -5.80 -4.36
C ILE A 75 15.81 -5.52 -4.16
N LYS A 76 16.31 -5.69 -2.93
CA LYS A 76 17.76 -5.73 -2.71
C LYS A 76 18.27 -7.12 -3.08
N ILE A 77 19.01 -7.21 -4.18
CA ILE A 77 19.79 -8.39 -4.59
C ILE A 77 21.10 -8.40 -3.81
#